data_AF-B7TBI2-F1
#
_entry.id   AF-B7TBI2-F1
#
_cell.length_a   1.000
_cell.length_b   1.000
_cell.length_c   1.000
_cell.angle_alpha   90.00
_cell.angle_beta   90.00
_cell.angle_gamma   90.00
#
_symmetry.space_group_name_H-M   'P 1'
#
loop_
_entity.id
_entity.type
_entity.pdbx_description
1 polymer ?
#
loop_
_entity_poly.entity_id
_entity_poly.type
_entity_poly.pdbx_seq_one_letter_code
_entity_poly.pdbx_strand_id
1 'polypeptide(L)' 'TADHGMNAKCDAEGGPQVIYLEDLLEAEFGEGIKVICPITDPYVVHH' A
#
# COMPACT_ATOMS: atom_id res chain seq x y z
N THR A 1 7.13 -25.70 6.93
CA THR A 1 5.82 -25.03 6.77
C THR A 1 6.05 -23.66 6.18
N ALA A 2 5.09 -23.11 5.44
CA ALA A 2 5.17 -21.71 4.97
C ALA A 2 4.85 -20.74 6.11
N ASP A 3 5.35 -19.51 6.02
CA ASP A 3 5.14 -18.40 6.97
C ASP A 3 3.82 -17.66 6.70
N HIS A 4 3.40 -17.53 5.44
CA HIS A 4 2.10 -17.00 5.05
C HIS A 4 1.61 -17.51 3.68
N GLY A 5 0.35 -17.19 3.33
CA GLY A 5 -0.27 -17.51 2.04
C GLY A 5 -0.15 -16.39 0.99
N MET A 6 -0.89 -16.53 -0.12
CA MET A 6 -0.94 -15.56 -1.23
C MET A 6 -2.38 -15.39 -1.70
N ASN A 7 -2.76 -14.16 -2.07
CA ASN A 7 -4.05 -13.83 -2.68
C ASN A 7 -3.84 -12.84 -3.83
N ALA A 8 -4.73 -12.85 -4.83
CA ALA A 8 -4.72 -11.85 -5.89
C ALA A 8 -4.95 -10.44 -5.32
N LYS A 9 -4.19 -9.46 -5.83
CA LYS A 9 -4.26 -8.03 -5.47
C LYS A 9 -4.49 -7.14 -6.70
N CYS A 10 -5.14 -7.71 -7.72
CA CYS A 10 -5.48 -7.05 -8.96
C CYS A 10 -6.99 -7.06 -9.20
N ASP A 11 -7.47 -6.13 -10.03
CA ASP A 11 -8.84 -6.11 -10.53
C ASP A 11 -9.07 -7.17 -11.62
N ALA A 12 -10.28 -7.17 -12.20
CA ALA A 12 -10.65 -8.13 -13.25
C ALA A 12 -9.86 -7.94 -14.56
N GLU A 13 -9.29 -6.76 -14.79
CA GLU A 13 -8.46 -6.44 -15.97
C GLU A 13 -6.97 -6.68 -15.70
N GLY A 14 -6.60 -7.05 -14.47
CA GLY A 14 -5.24 -7.31 -14.03
C GLY A 14 -4.50 -6.08 -13.49
N GLY A 15 -5.16 -4.93 -13.41
CA GLY A 15 -4.63 -3.72 -12.81
C GLY A 15 -4.43 -3.87 -11.29
N PRO A 16 -3.39 -3.28 -10.69
CA PRO A 16 -3.14 -3.39 -9.26
C PRO A 16 -4.23 -2.65 -8.45
N GLN A 17 -4.74 -3.28 -7.40
CA GLN A 17 -5.68 -2.64 -6.46
C GLN A 17 -4.90 -2.01 -5.30
N VAL A 18 -4.65 -0.69 -5.42
CA VAL A 18 -3.84 0.08 -4.46
C VAL A 18 -4.68 1.17 -3.81
N ILE A 19 -4.44 1.43 -2.52
CA ILE A 19 -4.98 2.56 -1.79
C ILE A 19 -3.81 3.43 -1.32
N TYR A 20 -3.79 4.69 -1.75
CA TYR A 20 -2.80 5.69 -1.34
C TYR A 20 -3.23 6.31 -0.01
N LEU A 21 -2.95 5.61 1.09
CA LEU A 21 -3.48 5.96 2.41
C LEU A 21 -2.98 7.31 2.92
N GLU A 22 -1.74 7.71 2.62
CA GLU A 22 -1.18 9.00 3.04
C GLU A 22 -1.98 10.15 2.43
N ASP A 23 -2.17 10.14 1.11
CA ASP A 23 -2.99 11.13 0.39
C ASP A 23 -4.40 11.26 0.97
N LEU A 24 -5.05 10.13 1.27
CA LEU A 24 -6.39 10.12 1.85
C LEU A 24 -6.42 10.71 3.26
N LEU A 25 -5.42 10.41 4.08
CA LEU A 25 -5.33 10.92 5.44
C LEU A 25 -4.98 12.41 5.44
N GLU A 26 -4.06 12.85 4.58
CA GLU A 26 -3.73 14.27 4.45
C GLU A 26 -4.91 15.09 3.93
N ALA A 27 -5.70 14.55 3.00
CA ALA A 27 -6.92 15.20 2.52
C ALA A 27 -7.99 15.40 3.62
N GLU A 28 -8.09 14.47 4.57
CA GLU A 28 -9.10 14.51 5.64
C GLU A 28 -8.64 15.31 6.87
N PHE A 29 -7.37 15.13 7.28
CA PHE A 29 -6.88 15.62 8.57
C PHE A 29 -5.84 16.75 8.46
N GLY A 30 -5.40 17.06 7.23
CA GLY A 30 -4.35 18.03 6.95
C GLY A 30 -2.95 17.39 6.84
N GLU A 31 -1.99 18.22 6.43
CA GLU A 31 -0.61 17.83 6.15
C GLU A 31 0.16 17.33 7.38
N GLY A 32 1.25 16.60 7.12
CA GLY A 32 2.20 16.16 8.16
C GLY A 32 1.95 14.73 8.65
N ILE A 33 1.17 13.96 7.90
CA ILE A 33 0.92 12.54 8.15
C ILE A 33 1.96 11.73 7.41
N LYS A 34 2.45 10.66 8.05
CA LYS A 34 3.41 9.73 7.46
C LYS A 34 2.92 8.30 7.59
N VAL A 35 2.65 7.66 6.48
CA VAL A 35 2.27 6.25 6.39
C VAL A 35 3.52 5.39 6.19
N ILE A 36 3.60 4.27 6.91
CA ILE A 36 4.70 3.31 6.82
C ILE A 36 4.17 1.99 6.28
N CYS A 37 4.75 1.48 5.18
CA CYS A 37 4.45 0.17 4.61
C CYS A 37 5.58 -0.83 4.98
N PRO A 38 5.39 -1.75 5.94
CA PRO A 38 6.48 -2.54 6.52
C PRO A 38 6.79 -3.83 5.74
N ILE A 39 6.14 -4.08 4.60
CA ILE A 39 6.29 -5.34 3.86
C ILE A 39 7.69 -5.52 3.24
N THR A 40 8.40 -4.41 3.02
CA THR A 40 9.74 -4.35 2.44
C THR A 40 10.53 -3.19 3.02
N ASP A 41 11.81 -3.10 2.70
CA ASP A 41 12.63 -1.93 3.00
C ASP A 41 12.01 -0.63 2.45
N PRO A 42 12.10 0.49 3.19
CA PRO A 42 11.43 1.76 2.85
C PRO A 42 11.96 2.43 1.58
N TYR A 43 13.06 1.92 1.02
CA TYR A 43 13.66 2.41 -0.23
C TYR A 43 13.19 1.65 -1.46
N VAL A 44 12.44 0.56 -1.28
CA VAL A 44 11.76 -0.11 -2.39
C VAL A 44 10.50 0.69 -2.69
N VAL A 45 10.57 1.51 -3.73
CA VAL A 45 9.40 2.23 -4.22
C VAL A 45 8.42 1.21 -4.77
N HIS A 46 7.31 0.99 -4.06
CA HIS A 46 6.14 0.35 -4.63
C HIS A 46 5.48 1.40 -5.55
N HIS A 47 5.93 1.44 -6.81
CA HIS A 47 5.21 2.14 -7.87
C HIS A 47 4.00 1.31 -8.30
#